data_AF-A0A1X9XL51-F1
#
_entry.id   AF-A0A1X9XL51-F1
#
_cell.length_a   1.000
_cell.length_b   1.000
_cell.length_c   1.000
_cell.angle_alpha   90.00
_cell.angle_beta   90.00
_cell.angle_gamma   90.00
#
_symmetry.space_group_name_H-M   'P 1'
#
loop_
_entity.id
_entity.type
_entity.pdbx_description
1 polymer ?
#
loop_
_entity_poly.entity_id
_entity_poly.type
_entity_poly.pdbx_seq_one_letter_code
_entity_poly.pdbx_strand_id
1 'polypeptide(L)' 'IGGHGDHVWERGTFANAPLTDLETWHVAGGSAAAALYTFRQPGVYAYVNHNLIEA' A
#
# COMPACT_ATOMS: atom_id res chain seq x y z
N ILE A 1 -7.91 3.34 2.61
CA ILE A 1 -8.57 4.43 3.39
C ILE A 1 -8.75 3.96 4.83
N GLY A 2 -8.31 4.78 5.80
CA GLY A 2 -8.41 4.48 7.24
C GLY A 2 -7.17 3.80 7.86
N GLY A 3 -6.13 3.53 7.08
CA GLY A 3 -4.87 2.92 7.51
C GLY A 3 -3.70 3.41 6.64
N HIS A 4 -2.53 2.80 6.80
CA HIS A 4 -1.29 3.11 6.05
C HIS A 4 -0.61 1.82 5.61
N GLY A 5 0.44 1.90 4.79
CA GLY A 5 1.42 0.83 4.65
C GLY A 5 2.54 1.03 5.67
N ASP A 6 2.60 0.19 6.71
CA ASP A 6 3.67 0.25 7.72
C ASP A 6 5.03 -0.07 7.07
N HIS A 7 5.04 -1.05 6.15
CA HIS A 7 6.18 -1.39 5.30
C HIS A 7 5.73 -1.66 3.88
N VAL A 8 6.30 -0.97 2.89
CA VAL A 8 5.89 -1.05 1.48
C VAL A 8 7.09 -1.26 0.57
N TRP A 9 7.01 -2.32 -0.25
CA TRP A 9 7.87 -2.55 -1.40
C TRP A 9 7.09 -2.25 -2.67
N GLU A 10 6.98 -0.97 -3.02
CA GLU A 10 6.19 -0.53 -4.18
C GLU A 10 6.72 -1.08 -5.52
N ARG A 11 8.01 -1.45 -5.56
CA ARG A 11 8.68 -2.13 -6.70
C ARG A 11 8.86 -3.64 -6.51
N GLY A 12 8.26 -4.23 -5.48
CA GLY A 12 8.19 -5.68 -5.28
C GLY A 12 9.49 -6.42 -4.94
N THR A 13 10.61 -5.73 -4.76
CA THR A 13 11.93 -6.36 -4.50
C THR A 13 12.27 -6.35 -3.01
N PHE A 14 12.17 -7.50 -2.34
CA PHE A 14 12.41 -7.61 -0.89
C PHE A 14 13.87 -7.43 -0.45
N ALA A 15 14.83 -7.49 -1.37
CA ALA A 15 16.24 -7.18 -1.09
C ALA A 15 16.47 -5.68 -0.79
N ASN A 16 15.57 -4.82 -1.25
CA ASN A 16 15.60 -3.40 -0.90
C ASN A 16 14.86 -3.18 0.43
N ALA A 17 15.28 -2.20 1.22
CA ALA A 17 14.53 -1.80 2.39
C ALA A 17 13.13 -1.30 1.98
N PRO A 18 12.06 -1.64 2.74
CA PRO A 18 10.74 -1.09 2.49
C PRO A 18 10.69 0.41 2.81
N LEU A 19 9.78 1.12 2.15
CA LEU A 19 9.33 2.43 2.60
C LEU A 19 8.38 2.25 3.78
N THR A 20 8.31 3.24 4.67
CA THR A 20 7.49 3.18 5.89
C THR A 20 6.44 4.28 5.90
N ASP A 21 5.32 4.02 6.61
CA ASP A 21 4.24 4.97 6.87
C ASP A 21 3.61 5.62 5.62
N LEU A 22 3.52 4.88 4.51
CA LEU A 22 2.94 5.40 3.27
C LEU A 22 1.40 5.43 3.35
N GLU A 23 0.80 6.58 3.03
CA GLU A 23 -0.65 6.72 2.85
C GLU A 23 -1.13 6.03 1.55
N THR A 24 -0.33 6.11 0.48
CA THR A 24 -0.57 5.51 -0.83
C THR A 24 0.79 5.21 -1.48
N TRP A 25 0.86 4.23 -2.38
CA TRP A 25 2.07 3.88 -3.13
C TRP A 25 1.75 3.59 -4.60
N HIS A 26 2.76 3.66 -5.46
CA HIS A 26 2.59 3.44 -6.89
C HIS A 26 3.07 2.05 -7.30
N VAL A 27 2.26 1.32 -8.07
CA VAL A 27 2.66 0.06 -8.70
C VAL A 27 2.76 0.29 -10.20
N ALA A 28 3.98 0.23 -10.74
CA ALA A 28 4.18 0.42 -12.17
C ALA A 28 3.52 -0.71 -12.98
N GLY A 29 2.96 -0.38 -14.14
CA GLY A 29 2.39 -1.39 -15.05
C GLY A 29 3.40 -2.47 -15.41
N GLY A 30 3.00 -3.75 -15.33
CA GLY A 30 3.89 -4.89 -15.55
C GLY A 30 4.78 -5.27 -14.36
N SER A 31 4.53 -4.68 -13.17
CA SER A 31 5.21 -5.03 -11.92
C SER A 31 4.23 -5.49 -10.84
N ALA A 32 4.77 -5.94 -9.71
CA ALA A 32 4.02 -6.26 -8.50
C ALA A 32 4.63 -5.51 -7.30
N ALA A 33 3.81 -5.28 -6.29
CA ALA A 33 4.20 -4.65 -5.04
C ALA A 33 3.71 -5.46 -3.84
N ALA A 34 4.27 -5.18 -2.67
CA ALA A 34 3.80 -5.72 -1.41
C ALA A 34 3.73 -4.62 -0.36
N ALA A 35 2.71 -4.68 0.49
CA ALA A 35 2.55 -3.80 1.64
C ALA A 35 2.16 -4.64 2.86
N LEU A 36 2.73 -4.30 4.01
CA LEU A 36 2.34 -4.82 5.32
C LEU A 36 1.68 -3.70 6.11
N TYR A 37 0.61 -4.05 6.81
CA TYR A 37 -0.08 -3.16 7.73
C TYR A 37 -0.61 -3.95 8.93
N THR A 38 -0.33 -3.45 10.13
CA THR A 38 -0.93 -3.94 11.37
C THR A 38 -2.15 -3.10 11.69
N PHE A 39 -3.34 -3.70 11.61
CA PHE A 39 -4.59 -3.00 11.97
C PHE A 39 -4.59 -2.57 13.43
N ARG A 40 -4.90 -1.29 13.67
CA ARG A 40 -4.94 -0.69 15.01
C ARG A 40 -6.35 -0.35 15.49
N GLN A 41 -7.33 -0.37 14.60
CA GLN A 41 -8.72 -0.05 14.91
C GLN A 41 -9.64 -1.09 14.23
N PRO A 42 -10.81 -1.40 14.82
CA PRO A 42 -11.84 -2.17 14.16
C PRO A 42 -12.62 -1.30 13.18
N GLY A 43 -13.29 -1.91 12.21
CA GLY A 43 -14.15 -1.21 11.26
C GLY A 43 -14.07 -1.79 9.85
N VAL A 44 -14.76 -1.15 8.92
CA VAL A 44 -14.70 -1.48 7.49
C VAL A 44 -13.67 -0.56 6.83
N TYR A 45 -12.74 -1.15 6.09
CA TYR A 45 -11.69 -0.45 5.37
C TYR A 45 -11.84 -0.67 3.87
N ALA A 46 -11.59 0.38 3.09
CA ALA A 46 -11.52 0.29 1.64
C ALA A 46 -10.05 0.28 1.18
N TYR A 47 -9.67 -0.74 0.41
CA TYR A 47 -8.40 -0.80 -0.32
C TYR A 47 -8.68 -0.51 -1.80
N VAL A 48 -8.06 0.53 -2.34
CA VAL A 48 -8.48 1.15 -3.61
C VAL A 48 -7.29 1.62 -4.42
N ASN A 49 -7.49 1.76 -5.73
CA ASN A 49 -6.72 2.70 -6.52
C ASN A 49 -7.16 4.12 -6.11
N HIS A 50 -6.22 4.97 -5.71
CA HIS A 50 -6.55 6.31 -5.21
C HIS A 50 -6.84 7.33 -6.32
N ASN A 51 -6.96 6.90 -7.58
CA ASN A 51 -7.74 7.60 -8.60
C ASN A 51 -9.23 7.26 -8.44
N LEU A 52 -9.95 8.06 -7.66
CA LEU A 52 -11.34 7.79 -7.27
C LEU A 52 -12.36 7.92 -8.40
N ILE A 53 -11.95 8.37 -9.59
CA ILE A 53 -12.83 8.49 -10.76
C ILE A 53 -12.87 7.16 -11.55
N GLU A 54 -11.84 6.32 -11.40
CA GLU A 54 -11.65 5.07 -12.15
C GLU A 54 -11.85 3.80 -11.29
N ALA A 55 -12.12 3.95 -9.99
CA ALA A 55 -12.21 2.87 -9.01
C ALA A 55 -13.55 2.14 -8.99
#